data_AF-A0A4V3NDF6-F1
#
_entry.id   AF-A0A4V3NDF6-F1
#
_cell.length_a   1.000
_cell.length_b   1.000
_cell.length_c   1.000
_cell.angle_alpha   90.00
_cell.angle_beta   90.00
_cell.angle_gamma   90.00
#
_symmetry.space_group_name_H-M   'P 1'
#
loop_
_entity.id
_entity.type
_entity.pdbx_description
1 polymer ?
#
loop_
_entity_poly.entity_id
_entity_poly.type
_entity_poly.pdbx_seq_one_letter_code
_entity_poly.pdbx_strand_id
1 'polypeptide(L)'
;MFVAVSTRTMAGAKRVVVDEGFQMRTPRRDRLAELSREWQARQQAKIEAALSPVSADKRIPRTNVQQLIADIAQKHGLSYGALMSKSRSQVIVIARDEAIAAVYALRDESDYWSFSLTMIGRLFNGRDHTTIMAALRRQAERKAGVR
;
A
#
# COMPACT_ATOMS: atom_id res chain seq x y z
N MET A 1 56.48 -17.57 32.47
CA MET A 1 55.19 -17.23 31.83
C MET A 1 54.93 -15.76 32.10
N PHE A 2 55.27 -14.88 31.14
CA PHE A 2 55.06 -13.43 31.24
C PHE A 2 54.63 -12.91 29.86
N VAL A 3 53.47 -12.24 29.83
CA VAL A 3 52.88 -11.63 28.63
C VAL A 3 53.58 -10.29 28.40
N ALA A 4 54.35 -10.18 27.31
CA ALA A 4 54.90 -8.91 26.87
C ALA A 4 53.88 -8.18 25.99
N VAL A 5 53.16 -7.23 26.58
CA VAL A 5 52.35 -6.25 25.84
C VAL A 5 53.31 -5.24 25.20
N SER A 6 53.57 -5.37 23.90
CA SER A 6 54.29 -4.33 23.17
C SER A 6 53.29 -3.26 22.72
N THR A 7 53.41 -2.06 23.27
CA THR A 7 52.76 -0.86 22.75
C THR A 7 53.39 -0.52 21.40
N ARG A 8 52.70 -0.83 20.30
CA ARG A 8 53.11 -0.31 18.99
C ARG A 8 52.81 1.20 18.97
N THR A 9 53.86 1.98 19.16
CA THR A 9 53.89 3.42 18.95
C THR A 9 53.57 3.72 17.48
N MET A 10 52.79 4.79 17.27
CA MET A 10 52.32 5.31 15.96
C MET A 10 53.45 5.80 15.03
N ALA A 11 54.70 5.45 15.29
CA ALA A 11 55.89 5.98 14.63
C ALA A 11 56.05 5.53 13.16
N GLY A 12 55.30 4.51 12.72
CA GLY A 12 55.31 4.03 11.33
C GLY A 12 54.12 4.47 10.46
N ALA A 13 53.13 5.19 11.01
CA ALA A 13 51.89 5.51 10.29
C ALA A 13 51.97 6.79 9.42
N LYS A 14 53.17 7.35 9.22
CA LYS A 14 53.39 8.54 8.38
C LYS A 14 54.18 8.18 7.12
N ARG A 15 53.51 7.55 6.15
CA ARG A 15 53.83 7.63 4.71
C ARG A 15 52.85 6.76 3.91
N VAL A 16 51.57 7.14 3.92
CA VAL A 16 50.77 6.97 2.71
C VAL A 16 50.61 8.37 2.16
N VAL A 17 51.25 8.56 1.01
CA VAL A 17 51.30 9.77 0.21
C VAL A 17 49.89 10.36 0.12
N VAL A 18 49.69 11.53 0.73
CA VAL A 18 48.61 12.42 0.37
C VAL A 18 49.07 13.07 -0.94
N ASP A 19 48.94 12.33 -2.04
CA ASP A 19 48.97 12.96 -3.35
C ASP A 19 47.76 13.88 -3.38
N GLU A 20 48.01 15.16 -3.64
CA GLU A 20 47.05 16.26 -3.69
C GLU A 20 46.03 16.13 -4.85
N GLY A 21 45.49 14.93 -5.07
CA GLY A 21 44.60 14.64 -6.18
C GLY A 21 43.71 13.40 -6.01
N PHE A 22 43.90 12.57 -4.97
CA PHE A 22 43.01 11.42 -4.75
C PHE A 22 41.75 11.82 -3.98
N GLN A 23 40.90 12.64 -4.62
CA GLN A 23 39.49 12.70 -4.23
C GLN A 23 38.88 11.35 -4.59
N MET A 24 38.40 10.59 -3.61
CA MET A 24 37.49 9.46 -3.88
C MET A 24 36.23 10.03 -4.56
N ARG A 25 36.27 10.19 -5.88
CA ARG A 25 35.09 10.37 -6.70
C ARG A 25 34.30 9.09 -6.52
N THR A 26 33.27 9.12 -5.68
CA THR A 26 32.31 8.02 -5.52
C THR A 26 31.02 8.36 -6.26
N PRO A 27 31.01 8.37 -7.61
CA PRO A 27 29.82 8.70 -8.40
C PRO A 27 28.73 7.60 -8.32
N ARG A 28 28.91 6.56 -7.49
CA ARG A 28 27.92 5.50 -7.26
C ARG A 28 27.01 5.75 -6.07
N ARG A 29 27.50 6.44 -5.02
CA ARG A 29 26.70 6.68 -3.80
C ARG A 29 25.67 7.78 -4.02
N ASP A 30 26.09 8.86 -4.67
CA ASP A 30 25.22 9.99 -4.96
C ASP A 30 24.10 9.58 -5.93
N ARG A 31 24.45 8.81 -6.96
CA ARG A 31 23.48 8.25 -7.92
C ARG A 31 22.47 7.29 -7.28
N LEU A 32 22.89 6.50 -6.29
CA LEU A 32 21.97 5.65 -5.52
C LEU A 32 21.06 6.46 -4.60
N ALA A 33 21.59 7.54 -4.00
CA ALA A 33 20.79 8.46 -3.18
C ALA A 33 19.79 9.26 -4.02
N GLU A 34 20.14 9.61 -5.25
CA GLU A 34 19.25 10.24 -6.24
C GLU A 34 18.15 9.27 -6.69
N LEU A 35 18.50 8.05 -7.10
CA LEU A 35 17.52 7.02 -7.46
C LEU A 35 16.58 6.66 -6.31
N SER A 36 17.09 6.66 -5.07
CA SER A 36 16.27 6.47 -3.87
C SER A 36 15.30 7.63 -3.66
N ARG A 37 15.76 8.88 -3.83
CA ARG A 37 14.91 10.08 -3.74
C ARG A 37 13.85 10.12 -4.84
N GLU A 38 14.20 9.75 -6.07
CA GLU A 38 13.25 9.64 -7.18
C GLU A 38 12.21 8.54 -6.92
N TRP A 39 12.64 7.41 -6.37
CA TRP A 39 11.73 6.33 -6.01
C TRP A 39 10.78 6.76 -4.89
N GLN A 40 11.29 7.40 -3.84
CA GLN A 40 10.51 7.93 -2.72
C GLN A 40 9.54 9.02 -3.21
N ALA A 41 9.99 9.95 -4.05
CA ALA A 41 9.15 10.98 -4.65
C ALA A 41 8.06 10.38 -5.55
N ARG A 42 8.34 9.31 -6.31
CA ARG A 42 7.32 8.59 -7.09
C ARG A 42 6.30 7.87 -6.20
N GLN A 43 6.72 7.36 -5.05
CA GLN A 43 5.80 6.76 -4.07
C GLN A 43 4.95 7.84 -3.40
N GLN A 44 5.58 8.93 -2.96
CA GLN A 44 4.89 10.07 -2.34
C GLN A 44 3.94 10.76 -3.30
N ALA A 45 4.32 11.01 -4.55
CA ALA A 45 3.43 11.58 -5.55
C ALA A 45 2.25 10.67 -5.88
N LYS A 46 2.42 9.34 -5.85
CA LYS A 46 1.30 8.39 -6.02
C LYS A 46 0.37 8.37 -4.81
N ILE A 47 0.92 8.50 -3.61
CA ILE A 47 0.16 8.58 -2.36
C ILE A 47 -0.58 9.92 -2.31
N GLU A 48 0.08 11.02 -2.66
CA GLU A 48 -0.47 12.38 -2.72
C GLU A 48 -1.53 12.51 -3.81
N ALA A 49 -1.33 11.92 -5.00
CA ALA A 49 -2.37 11.84 -6.02
C ALA A 49 -3.57 11.00 -5.57
N ALA A 50 -3.35 10.00 -4.70
CA ALA A 50 -4.45 9.23 -4.09
C ALA A 50 -5.12 9.97 -2.92
N LEU A 51 -4.40 10.85 -2.22
CA LEU A 51 -4.85 11.66 -1.08
C LEU A 51 -5.36 13.06 -1.48
N SER A 52 -5.21 13.45 -2.75
CA SER A 52 -5.75 14.70 -3.28
C SER A 52 -7.21 14.80 -2.86
N PRO A 53 -7.64 15.93 -2.25
CA PRO A 53 -8.95 16.02 -1.65
C PRO A 53 -9.96 15.60 -2.70
N VAL A 54 -10.75 14.58 -2.34
CA VAL A 54 -11.86 14.06 -3.11
C VAL A 54 -12.74 15.26 -3.41
N SER A 55 -12.46 15.90 -4.54
CA SER A 55 -13.25 16.98 -5.10
C SER A 55 -14.57 16.30 -5.32
N ALA A 56 -15.53 16.60 -4.43
CA ALA A 56 -16.79 15.88 -4.28
C ALA A 56 -17.29 15.48 -5.65
N ASP A 57 -17.03 14.23 -6.03
CA ASP A 57 -17.44 13.74 -7.33
C ASP A 57 -18.95 13.74 -7.20
N LYS A 58 -19.61 14.70 -7.86
CA LYS A 58 -21.06 14.96 -7.79
C LYS A 58 -21.91 13.77 -8.25
N ARG A 59 -21.27 12.64 -8.54
CA ARG A 59 -21.86 11.33 -8.76
C ARG A 59 -22.06 10.64 -7.40
N ILE A 60 -22.87 11.25 -6.54
CA ILE A 60 -23.44 10.52 -5.41
C ILE A 60 -24.11 9.28 -5.99
N PRO A 61 -23.76 8.08 -5.50
CA PRO A 61 -24.29 6.88 -6.10
C PRO A 61 -25.81 6.75 -5.91
N ARG A 62 -26.48 6.23 -6.93
CA ARG A 62 -27.96 6.24 -7.04
C ARG A 62 -28.66 5.16 -6.21
N THR A 63 -27.92 4.18 -5.69
CA THR A 63 -28.47 3.04 -4.93
C THR A 63 -27.81 2.90 -3.57
N ASN A 64 -28.55 2.36 -2.58
CA ASN A 64 -28.07 2.14 -1.20
C ASN A 64 -26.74 1.37 -1.16
N VAL A 65 -26.56 0.39 -2.06
CA VAL A 65 -25.34 -0.42 -2.14
C VAL A 65 -24.13 0.40 -2.56
N GLN A 66 -24.30 1.28 -3.55
CA GLN A 66 -23.19 2.09 -4.02
C GLN A 66 -22.84 3.19 -3.01
N GLN A 67 -23.82 3.73 -2.28
CA GLN A 67 -23.59 4.64 -1.15
C GLN A 67 -22.78 3.97 -0.06
N LEU A 68 -23.15 2.75 0.34
CA LEU A 68 -22.36 1.95 1.29
C LEU A 68 -20.89 1.79 0.86
N ILE A 69 -20.65 1.53 -0.43
CA ILE A 69 -19.28 1.42 -0.96
C ILE A 69 -18.54 2.77 -0.88
N ALA A 70 -19.23 3.88 -1.16
CA ALA A 70 -18.66 5.22 -1.07
C ALA A 70 -18.31 5.60 0.38
N ASP A 71 -19.18 5.28 1.33
CA ASP A 71 -18.95 5.53 2.77
C ASP A 71 -17.73 4.75 3.28
N ILE A 72 -17.60 3.49 2.86
CA ILE A 72 -16.41 2.68 3.19
C ILE A 72 -15.17 3.24 2.52
N ALA A 73 -15.25 3.71 1.28
CA ALA A 73 -14.12 4.37 0.63
C ALA A 73 -13.67 5.60 1.43
N GLN A 74 -14.61 6.44 1.85
CA GLN A 74 -14.36 7.63 2.66
C GLN A 74 -13.74 7.29 4.03
N LYS A 75 -14.21 6.23 4.70
CA LYS A 75 -13.63 5.72 5.94
C LYS A 75 -12.14 5.39 5.81
N HIS A 76 -11.71 4.92 4.63
CA HIS A 76 -10.31 4.60 4.33
C HIS A 76 -9.54 5.76 3.69
N GLY A 77 -10.13 6.94 3.54
CA GLY A 77 -9.51 8.09 2.87
C GLY A 77 -9.31 7.88 1.36
N LEU A 78 -10.13 7.03 0.74
CA LEU A 78 -10.07 6.67 -0.68
C LEU A 78 -11.31 7.18 -1.42
N SER A 79 -11.19 7.35 -2.74
CA SER A 79 -12.34 7.61 -3.60
C SER A 79 -13.09 6.32 -3.98
N TYR A 80 -14.38 6.42 -4.31
CA TYR A 80 -15.16 5.30 -4.85
C TYR A 80 -14.45 4.65 -6.06
N GLY A 81 -13.91 5.47 -6.96
CA GLY A 81 -13.15 5.00 -8.13
C GLY A 81 -11.90 4.20 -7.75
N ALA A 82 -11.25 4.51 -6.62
CA ALA A 82 -10.10 3.75 -6.13
C ALA A 82 -10.46 2.30 -5.79
N LEU A 83 -11.63 2.06 -5.19
CA LEU A 83 -12.12 0.70 -4.90
C LEU A 83 -12.43 -0.09 -6.18
N MET A 84 -12.92 0.58 -7.21
CA MET A 84 -13.19 -0.01 -8.54
C MET A 84 -11.92 -0.27 -9.36
N SER A 85 -10.82 0.40 -9.04
CA SER A 85 -9.55 0.31 -9.77
C SER A 85 -8.94 -1.10 -9.74
N LYS A 86 -8.09 -1.43 -10.71
CA LYS A 86 -7.29 -2.67 -10.71
C LYS A 86 -6.10 -2.63 -9.76
N SER A 87 -5.90 -1.52 -9.02
CA SER A 87 -4.76 -1.37 -8.11
C SER A 87 -4.79 -2.41 -6.99
N ARG A 88 -3.61 -2.96 -6.71
CA ARG A 88 -3.35 -3.96 -5.67
C ARG A 88 -2.56 -3.39 -4.49
N SER A 89 -2.50 -2.06 -4.36
CA SER A 89 -1.95 -1.43 -3.16
C SER A 89 -2.66 -1.98 -1.92
N GLN A 90 -1.89 -2.29 -0.89
CA GLN A 90 -2.40 -2.93 0.32
C GLN A 90 -3.56 -2.13 0.93
N VAL A 91 -3.45 -0.80 0.97
CA VAL A 91 -4.50 0.10 1.48
C VAL A 91 -5.81 -0.07 0.69
N ILE A 92 -5.71 -0.08 -0.64
CA ILE A 92 -6.87 -0.24 -1.52
C ILE A 92 -7.47 -1.66 -1.41
N VAL A 93 -6.63 -2.68 -1.29
CA VAL A 93 -7.09 -4.07 -1.15
C VAL A 93 -7.85 -4.27 0.16
N ILE A 94 -7.35 -3.73 1.26
CA ILE A 94 -8.02 -3.81 2.56
C ILE A 94 -9.38 -3.11 2.51
N ALA A 95 -9.43 -1.87 2.01
CA ALA A 95 -10.66 -1.11 1.88
C ALA A 95 -11.67 -1.80 0.95
N ARG A 96 -11.20 -2.39 -0.16
CA ARG A 96 -12.03 -3.13 -1.11
C ARG A 96 -12.58 -4.42 -0.51
N ASP A 97 -11.76 -5.17 0.21
CA ASP A 97 -12.20 -6.41 0.87
C ASP A 97 -13.26 -6.10 1.95
N GLU A 98 -13.13 -4.98 2.68
CA GLU A 98 -14.15 -4.50 3.61
C GLU A 98 -15.46 -4.13 2.90
N ALA A 99 -15.37 -3.38 1.79
CA ALA A 99 -16.53 -3.02 0.99
C ALA A 99 -17.26 -4.25 0.43
N ILE A 100 -16.52 -5.24 -0.07
CA ILE A 100 -17.06 -6.51 -0.56
C ILE A 100 -17.80 -7.25 0.57
N ALA A 101 -17.21 -7.32 1.76
CA ALA A 101 -17.82 -7.98 2.90
C ALA A 101 -19.09 -7.26 3.40
N ALA A 102 -19.09 -5.92 3.38
CA ALA A 102 -20.27 -5.14 3.74
C ALA A 102 -21.42 -5.35 2.75
N VAL A 103 -21.13 -5.35 1.45
CA VAL A 103 -22.14 -5.63 0.41
C VAL A 103 -22.66 -7.07 0.52
N TYR A 104 -21.80 -8.03 0.82
CA TYR A 104 -22.22 -9.42 1.05
C TYR A 104 -23.08 -9.58 2.31
N ALA A 105 -22.85 -8.76 3.33
CA ALA A 105 -23.62 -8.77 4.57
C ALA A 105 -24.99 -8.09 4.44
N LEU A 106 -25.25 -7.35 3.37
CA LEU A 106 -26.59 -6.85 3.06
C LEU A 106 -27.50 -8.04 2.77
N ARG A 107 -28.33 -8.37 3.75
CA ARG A 107 -29.45 -9.30 3.62
C ARG A 107 -30.74 -8.50 3.69
N ASP A 108 -31.66 -8.81 2.80
CA ASP A 108 -33.02 -8.31 2.89
C ASP A 108 -33.74 -9.01 4.06
N GLU A 109 -34.63 -8.30 4.76
CA GLU A 109 -35.41 -8.82 5.89
C GLU A 109 -36.30 -10.00 5.48
N SER A 110 -36.59 -10.13 4.19
CA SER A 110 -37.39 -11.22 3.66
C SER A 110 -36.60 -12.53 3.45
N ASP A 111 -35.30 -12.60 3.74
CA ASP A 111 -34.39 -13.75 3.50
C ASP A 111 -34.29 -14.24 2.03
N TYR A 112 -35.09 -13.70 1.11
CA TYR A 112 -35.17 -14.13 -0.29
C TYR A 112 -34.17 -13.43 -1.22
N TRP A 113 -33.57 -12.32 -0.80
CA TRP A 113 -32.61 -11.58 -1.62
C TRP A 113 -31.27 -11.39 -0.89
N SER A 114 -30.28 -12.14 -1.35
CA SER A 114 -28.87 -11.95 -1.00
C SER A 114 -28.05 -11.75 -2.27
N PHE A 115 -27.03 -10.90 -2.20
CA PHE A 115 -26.15 -10.69 -3.34
C PHE A 115 -25.32 -11.95 -3.63
N SER A 116 -25.51 -12.55 -4.81
CA SER A 116 -24.65 -13.66 -5.26
C SER A 116 -23.22 -13.18 -5.49
N LEU A 117 -22.24 -14.05 -5.31
CA LEU A 117 -20.81 -13.70 -5.49
C LEU A 117 -20.51 -13.12 -6.88
N THR A 118 -21.17 -13.63 -7.91
CA THR A 118 -21.06 -13.12 -9.29
C THR A 118 -21.65 -11.72 -9.43
N MET A 119 -22.78 -11.44 -8.77
CA MET A 119 -23.41 -10.11 -8.78
C MET A 119 -22.54 -9.09 -8.06
N ILE A 120 -21.95 -9.46 -6.93
CA ILE A 120 -20.95 -8.62 -6.23
C ILE A 120 -19.76 -8.37 -7.15
N GLY A 121 -19.26 -9.39 -7.84
CA GLY A 121 -18.20 -9.25 -8.84
C GLY A 121 -18.50 -8.17 -9.89
N ARG A 122 -19.72 -8.17 -10.43
CA ARG A 122 -20.20 -7.15 -11.39
C ARG A 122 -20.20 -5.75 -10.79
N LEU A 123 -20.63 -5.58 -9.53
CA LEU A 123 -20.60 -4.28 -8.83
C LEU A 123 -19.18 -3.72 -8.69
N PHE A 124 -18.17 -4.58 -8.53
CA PHE A 124 -16.77 -4.18 -8.37
C PHE A 124 -15.99 -4.18 -9.69
N ASN A 125 -16.60 -3.68 -10.77
CA ASN A 125 -16.01 -3.57 -12.11
C ASN A 125 -15.72 -4.93 -12.79
N GLY A 126 -16.64 -5.88 -12.64
CA GLY A 126 -16.59 -7.18 -13.33
C GLY A 126 -15.53 -8.15 -12.79
N ARG A 127 -15.29 -8.15 -11.48
CA ARG A 127 -14.37 -9.11 -10.84
C ARG A 127 -14.94 -10.51 -10.82
N ASP A 128 -14.06 -11.51 -10.93
CA ASP A 128 -14.45 -12.91 -10.83
C ASP A 128 -14.97 -13.26 -9.43
N HIS A 129 -15.96 -14.15 -9.38
CA HIS A 129 -16.55 -14.63 -8.13
C HIS A 129 -15.51 -15.28 -7.19
N THR A 130 -14.44 -15.88 -7.74
CA THR A 130 -13.32 -16.43 -6.96
C THR A 130 -12.52 -15.33 -6.25
N THR A 131 -12.39 -14.15 -6.87
CA THR A 131 -11.77 -12.97 -6.26
C THR A 131 -12.62 -12.47 -5.09
N ILE A 132 -13.94 -12.48 -5.25
CA ILE A 132 -14.88 -12.11 -4.19
C ILE A 132 -14.77 -13.10 -3.01
N MET A 133 -14.78 -14.40 -3.29
CA MET A 133 -14.59 -15.43 -2.27
C MET A 133 -13.28 -15.25 -1.50
N ALA A 134 -12.17 -15.00 -2.21
CA ALA A 134 -10.87 -14.75 -1.58
C ALA A 134 -10.87 -13.47 -0.73
N ALA A 135 -11.56 -12.42 -1.15
CA ALA A 135 -11.72 -11.17 -0.39
C ALA A 135 -12.49 -11.41 0.92
N LEU A 136 -13.59 -12.15 0.86
CA LEU A 136 -14.38 -12.51 2.04
C LEU A 136 -13.57 -13.32 3.05
N ARG A 137 -12.80 -14.30 2.57
CA ARG A 137 -11.90 -15.10 3.41
C ARG A 137 -10.86 -14.24 4.12
N ARG A 138 -10.13 -13.39 3.38
CA ARG A 138 -9.13 -12.49 3.97
C ARG A 138 -9.76 -11.54 5.00
N GLN A 139 -10.96 -11.04 4.73
CA GLN A 139 -11.63 -10.14 5.66
C GLN A 139 -12.09 -10.86 6.93
N ALA A 140 -12.53 -12.11 6.83
CA ALA A 140 -12.85 -12.95 7.98
C ALA A 140 -11.60 -13.24 8.82
N GLU A 141 -10.48 -13.59 8.19
CA GLU A 141 -9.18 -13.82 8.85
C GLU A 141 -8.72 -12.55 9.61
N ARG A 142 -8.82 -11.37 8.99
CA ARG A 142 -8.51 -10.09 9.64
C ARG A 142 -9.40 -9.81 10.85
N LYS A 143 -10.71 -10.07 10.75
CA LYS A 143 -11.65 -9.89 11.87
C LYS A 143 -11.37 -10.88 13.01
N ALA A 144 -10.91 -12.09 12.68
CA ALA A 144 -10.54 -13.11 13.64
C ALA A 144 -9.15 -12.89 14.27
N GLY A 145 -8.35 -11.93 13.77
CA GLY A 145 -7.00 -11.67 14.25
C GLY A 145 -5.98 -12.76 13.88
N VAL A 146 -6.34 -13.70 13.00
CA VAL A 146 -5.46 -14.76 12.51
C VAL A 146 -4.63 -14.16 11.39
N ARG A 147 -3.33 -13.98 11.63
CA ARG A 147 -2.40 -13.31 10.72
C ARG A 147 -1.37 -14.28 10.15
#